data_AF-A0A1I6YNM0-F1
#
_entry.id   AF-A0A1I6YNM0-F1
#
_cell.length_a   1.000
_cell.length_b   1.000
_cell.length_c   1.000
_cell.angle_alpha   90.00
_cell.angle_beta   90.00
_cell.angle_gamma   90.00
#
_symmetry.space_group_name_H-M   'P 1'
#
loop_
_entity.id
_entity.type
_entity.pdbx_description
1 polymer ?
#
loop_
_entity_poly.entity_id
_entity_poly.type
_entity_poly.pdbx_seq_one_letter_code
_entity_poly.pdbx_strand_id
1 'polypeptide(L)'
;MLKDYSSNNAFEHDLNNQLESTFGFNSFTEFESQPNSVTILMVYQCNLNSNYYITLAGNELDRTLHQSDGSGKKWYLYKQDINETSINDPSDLKFYLNIDKQNGDKKYININYLAVRPN
;
A
#
# COMPACT_ATOMS: atom_id res chain seq x y z
N MET A 1 -3.18 -20.05 -20.52
CA MET A 1 -4.04 -19.16 -19.72
C MET A 1 -3.38 -19.01 -18.35
N LEU A 2 -2.92 -17.82 -17.98
CA LEU A 2 -2.56 -17.56 -16.58
C LEU A 2 -3.86 -17.53 -15.77
N LYS A 3 -3.90 -18.24 -14.65
CA LYS A 3 -5.05 -18.22 -13.73
C LYS A 3 -5.10 -16.86 -13.03
N ASP A 4 -6.31 -16.42 -12.71
CA ASP A 4 -6.52 -15.24 -11.87
C ASP A 4 -5.88 -15.45 -10.49
N TYR A 5 -5.17 -14.43 -10.02
CA TYR A 5 -4.57 -14.40 -8.69
C TYR A 5 -5.67 -14.42 -7.62
N SER A 6 -5.56 -15.35 -6.65
CA SER A 6 -6.47 -15.46 -5.51
C SER A 6 -5.65 -15.56 -4.24
N SER A 7 -5.99 -14.73 -3.25
CA SER A 7 -5.26 -14.69 -1.99
C SER A 7 -6.14 -14.99 -0.79
N ASN A 8 -5.84 -16.08 -0.08
CA ASN A 8 -6.58 -16.48 1.12
C ASN A 8 -6.17 -15.70 2.39
N ASN A 9 -5.16 -14.83 2.32
CA ASN A 9 -4.55 -14.15 3.48
C ASN A 9 -4.62 -12.62 3.39
N ALA A 10 -5.53 -12.08 2.59
CA ALA A 10 -5.63 -10.63 2.44
C ALA A 10 -6.15 -9.98 3.73
N PHE A 11 -5.53 -8.87 4.11
CA PHE A 11 -6.10 -7.93 5.05
C PHE A 11 -7.30 -7.24 4.39
N GLU A 12 -8.52 -7.60 4.79
CA GLU A 12 -9.76 -6.94 4.34
C GLU A 12 -10.17 -5.86 5.34
N HIS A 13 -10.49 -4.67 4.83
CA HIS A 13 -11.04 -3.57 5.62
C HIS A 13 -12.30 -3.01 4.97
N ASP A 14 -13.39 -2.94 5.75
CA ASP A 14 -14.65 -2.30 5.34
C ASP A 14 -14.55 -0.77 5.52
N LEU A 15 -14.69 -0.06 4.41
CA LEU A 15 -14.58 1.39 4.33
C LEU A 15 -15.85 2.14 4.72
N ASN A 16 -16.84 1.47 5.30
CA ASN A 16 -17.85 2.13 6.15
C ASN A 16 -17.22 2.88 7.34
N ASN A 17 -15.97 2.54 7.68
CA ASN A 17 -15.10 3.27 8.58
C ASN A 17 -13.85 3.74 7.83
N GLN A 18 -13.30 4.88 8.25
CA GLN A 18 -12.00 5.33 7.73
C GLN A 18 -10.93 4.26 7.99
N LEU A 19 -10.06 4.03 7.01
CA LEU A 19 -8.83 3.27 7.21
C LEU A 19 -7.71 4.27 7.50
N GLU A 20 -7.07 4.13 8.64
CA GLU A 20 -5.82 4.81 8.95
C GLU A 20 -4.85 3.77 9.50
N SER A 21 -3.82 3.44 8.72
CA SER A 21 -2.87 2.38 9.07
C SER A 21 -1.44 2.78 8.72
N THR A 22 -0.52 2.42 9.61
CA THR A 22 0.93 2.53 9.37
C THR A 22 1.52 1.13 9.40
N PHE A 23 2.17 0.75 8.31
CA PHE A 23 2.97 -0.46 8.19
C PHE A 23 4.44 -0.06 8.25
N GLY A 24 5.23 -0.77 9.03
CA GLY A 24 6.63 -0.43 9.20
C GLY A 24 7.49 -1.65 9.46
N PHE A 25 8.79 -1.49 9.25
CA PHE A 25 9.78 -2.49 9.60
C PHE A 25 10.27 -2.23 11.02
N ASN A 26 10.60 -3.32 11.71
CA ASN A 26 11.24 -3.19 13.02
C ASN A 26 12.72 -2.81 12.83
N SER A 27 13.31 -2.20 13.86
CA SER A 27 14.72 -1.83 13.88
C SER A 27 15.65 -3.01 14.23
N PHE A 28 15.15 -4.26 14.21
CA PHE A 28 15.97 -5.44 14.52
C PHE A 28 16.79 -5.90 13.31
N THR A 29 16.49 -5.36 12.13
CA THR A 29 17.26 -5.53 10.91
C THR A 29 17.99 -4.23 10.61
N GLU A 30 19.25 -4.32 10.20
CA GLU A 30 20.03 -3.21 9.68
C GLU A 30 20.08 -3.29 8.15
N PHE A 31 20.31 -2.16 7.47
CA PHE A 31 20.64 -2.20 6.05
C PHE A 31 22.06 -2.71 5.85
N GLU A 32 22.29 -3.61 4.89
CA GLU A 32 23.65 -4.03 4.49
C GLU A 32 24.46 -2.85 3.92
N SER A 33 23.78 -1.92 3.26
CA SER A 33 24.31 -0.64 2.81
C SER A 33 23.19 0.39 2.77
N GLN A 34 23.52 1.64 3.04
CA GLN A 34 22.58 2.76 2.95
C GLN A 34 21.90 2.81 1.56
N PRO A 35 20.57 2.61 1.46
CA PRO A 35 19.90 2.66 0.18
C PRO A 35 19.84 4.09 -0.36
N ASN A 36 19.95 4.20 -1.69
CA ASN A 36 19.80 5.48 -2.39
C ASN A 36 18.36 5.71 -2.87
N SER A 37 17.59 4.63 -2.97
CA SER A 37 16.15 4.66 -3.26
C SER A 37 15.45 3.47 -2.64
N VAL A 38 14.14 3.53 -2.55
CA VAL A 38 13.32 2.39 -2.14
C VAL A 38 12.16 2.19 -3.09
N THR A 39 11.84 0.93 -3.35
CA THR A 39 10.65 0.56 -4.10
C THR A 39 9.59 0.04 -3.15
N ILE A 40 8.38 0.61 -3.19
CA ILE A 40 7.22 0.00 -2.56
C ILE A 40 6.46 -0.86 -3.55
N LEU A 41 6.01 -2.02 -3.08
CA LEU A 41 5.20 -2.98 -3.81
C LEU A 41 3.97 -3.32 -2.96
N MET A 42 2.78 -3.08 -3.50
CA MET A 42 1.54 -3.45 -2.86
C MET A 42 0.65 -4.22 -3.85
N VAL A 43 0.21 -5.42 -3.47
CA VAL A 43 -0.81 -6.16 -4.20
C VAL A 43 -2.13 -5.99 -3.47
N TYR A 44 -3.07 -5.32 -4.13
CA TYR A 44 -4.32 -4.92 -3.53
C TYR A 44 -5.50 -5.12 -4.47
N GLN A 45 -6.69 -5.13 -3.88
CA GLN A 45 -7.96 -5.13 -4.57
C GLN A 45 -8.88 -4.18 -3.81
N CYS A 46 -9.54 -3.27 -4.51
CA CYS A 46 -10.42 -2.29 -3.86
C CYS A 46 -11.56 -1.89 -4.79
N ASN A 47 -12.59 -1.26 -4.23
CA ASN A 47 -13.70 -0.66 -4.99
C ASN A 47 -13.98 0.78 -4.57
N LEU A 48 -12.92 1.59 -4.53
CA LEU A 48 -12.91 2.98 -4.06
C LEU A 48 -13.62 3.94 -5.01
N ASN A 49 -14.23 4.99 -4.44
CA ASN A 49 -14.85 6.10 -5.16
C ASN A 49 -14.25 7.48 -4.78
N SER A 50 -13.10 7.50 -4.09
CA SER A 50 -12.67 8.67 -3.29
C SER A 50 -11.19 9.02 -3.36
N ASN A 51 -10.87 10.11 -2.66
CA ASN A 51 -9.54 10.52 -2.25
C ASN A 51 -8.96 9.54 -1.23
N TYR A 52 -7.69 9.22 -1.41
CA TYR A 52 -6.87 8.50 -0.46
C TYR A 52 -5.52 9.22 -0.38
N TYR A 53 -4.83 9.01 0.72
CA TYR A 53 -3.53 9.57 0.98
C TYR A 53 -2.57 8.45 1.35
N ILE A 54 -1.43 8.44 0.68
CA ILE A 54 -0.43 7.39 0.82
C ILE A 54 0.94 8.06 0.93
N THR A 55 1.71 7.67 1.93
CA THR A 55 3.10 8.10 2.07
C THR A 55 3.99 6.92 2.37
N LEU A 56 5.28 7.05 2.04
CA LEU A 56 6.33 6.18 2.54
C LEU A 56 7.47 7.04 3.05
N ALA A 57 7.93 6.76 4.27
CA ALA A 57 8.94 7.57 4.95
C ALA A 57 8.58 9.07 4.96
N GLY A 58 7.29 9.38 5.16
CA GLY A 58 6.75 10.74 5.16
C GLY A 58 6.66 11.41 3.78
N ASN A 59 7.13 10.77 2.72
CA ASN A 59 7.06 11.31 1.36
C ASN A 59 5.76 10.87 0.69
N GLU A 60 5.07 11.84 0.10
CA GLU A 60 3.83 11.59 -0.62
C GLU A 60 4.09 10.75 -1.87
N LEU A 61 3.27 9.72 -2.04
CA LEU A 61 3.33 8.83 -3.19
C LEU A 61 2.30 9.23 -4.26
N ASP A 62 2.46 8.68 -5.46
CA ASP A 62 1.48 8.85 -6.52
C ASP A 62 0.13 8.29 -6.06
N ARG A 63 -0.89 9.13 -6.15
CA ARG A 63 -2.26 8.85 -5.72
C ARG A 63 -3.00 8.06 -6.80
N THR A 64 -2.39 7.01 -7.32
CA THR A 64 -2.96 6.14 -8.37
C THR A 64 -3.12 4.71 -7.87
N LEU A 65 -3.99 4.52 -6.89
CA LEU A 65 -4.71 3.26 -6.75
C LEU A 65 -5.80 3.18 -7.82
N HIS A 66 -5.78 2.09 -8.59
CA HIS A 66 -6.78 1.81 -9.59
C HIS A 66 -8.15 1.71 -8.93
N GLN A 67 -9.01 2.65 -9.27
CA GLN A 67 -10.43 2.54 -8.98
C GLN A 67 -10.94 1.30 -9.72
N SER A 68 -11.61 0.41 -9.00
CA SER A 68 -12.21 -0.76 -9.64
C SER A 68 -13.26 -0.32 -10.64
N ASP A 69 -13.47 -1.17 -11.63
CA ASP A 69 -14.62 -1.17 -12.55
C ASP A 69 -16.00 -1.36 -11.88
N GLY A 70 -16.15 -1.00 -10.60
CA GLY A 70 -17.31 -1.25 -9.76
C GLY A 70 -17.42 -2.68 -9.21
N SER A 71 -16.75 -3.67 -9.82
CA SER A 71 -16.90 -5.07 -9.40
C SER A 71 -16.09 -5.45 -8.17
N GLY A 72 -15.01 -4.71 -7.88
CA GLY A 72 -14.03 -5.03 -6.84
C GLY A 72 -13.30 -6.36 -7.06
N LYS A 73 -13.39 -7.01 -8.23
CA LYS A 73 -12.88 -8.39 -8.43
C LYS A 73 -11.43 -8.47 -8.88
N LYS A 74 -10.85 -7.39 -9.40
CA LYS A 74 -9.49 -7.40 -9.96
C LYS A 74 -8.45 -7.06 -8.90
N TRP A 75 -7.35 -7.80 -8.92
CA TRP A 75 -6.15 -7.49 -8.16
C TRP A 75 -5.22 -6.61 -8.99
N TYR A 76 -4.60 -5.65 -8.32
CA TYR A 76 -3.71 -4.65 -8.91
C TYR A 76 -2.35 -4.70 -8.20
N LEU A 77 -1.31 -4.39 -8.97
CA LEU A 77 0.03 -4.16 -8.44
C LEU A 77 0.28 -2.66 -8.43
N TYR A 78 0.41 -2.10 -7.24
CA TYR A 78 1.00 -0.79 -7.06
C TYR A 78 2.50 -0.94 -6.89
N LYS A 79 3.26 -0.16 -7.67
CA LYS A 79 4.72 -0.13 -7.61
C LYS A 79 5.19 1.31 -7.80
N GLN A 80 5.95 1.82 -6.85
CA GLN A 80 6.56 3.13 -6.97
C GLN A 80 7.96 3.13 -6.37
N ASP A 81 8.88 3.80 -7.06
CA ASP A 81 10.22 4.08 -6.55
C ASP A 81 10.22 5.48 -5.91
N ILE A 82 10.90 5.61 -4.77
CA ILE A 82 11.15 6.88 -4.10
C ILE A 82 12.65 7.08 -4.06
N ASN A 83 13.08 8.17 -4.66
CA ASN A 83 14.46 8.62 -4.61
C ASN A 83 14.57 9.68 -3.50
N GLU A 84 15.75 9.81 -2.88
CA GLU A 84 16.08 10.92 -1.97
C GLU A 84 15.41 10.91 -0.57
N THR A 85 14.95 9.76 -0.10
CA THR A 85 14.49 9.64 1.29
C THR A 85 15.69 9.50 2.23
N SER A 86 15.79 10.33 3.27
CA SER A 86 16.79 10.19 4.33
C SER A 86 16.47 8.97 5.22
N ILE A 87 16.67 7.76 4.68
CA ILE A 87 16.30 6.48 5.32
C ILE A 87 17.54 5.92 6.01
N ASN A 88 17.83 6.34 7.23
CA ASN A 88 19.05 5.90 7.89
C ASN A 88 18.90 4.50 8.50
N ASP A 89 17.67 4.11 8.82
CA ASP A 89 17.34 2.83 9.45
C ASP A 89 16.09 2.21 8.81
N PRO A 90 15.94 0.86 8.78
CA PRO A 90 14.71 0.22 8.31
C PRO A 90 13.44 0.72 9.02
N SER A 91 13.51 1.16 10.28
CA SER A 91 12.38 1.75 11.00
C SER A 91 11.92 3.11 10.45
N ASP A 92 12.72 3.78 9.62
CA ASP A 92 12.32 4.98 8.88
C ASP A 92 11.34 4.64 7.75
N LEU A 93 11.32 3.38 7.29
CA LEU A 93 10.41 2.89 6.25
C LEU A 93 9.02 2.64 6.82
N LYS A 94 8.27 3.73 6.99
CA LYS A 94 6.87 3.70 7.40
C LYS A 94 5.99 3.97 6.19
N PHE A 95 5.24 2.96 5.77
CA PHE A 95 4.17 3.11 4.79
C PHE A 95 2.88 3.48 5.52
N TYR A 96 2.38 4.68 5.27
CA TYR A 96 1.12 5.16 5.81
C TYR A 96 0.05 5.16 4.73
N LEU A 97 -1.08 4.55 5.05
CA LEU A 97 -2.26 4.49 4.19
C LEU A 97 -3.45 5.07 4.94
N ASN A 98 -4.00 6.15 4.39
CA ASN A 98 -5.24 6.74 4.84
C ASN A 98 -6.27 6.72 3.71
N ILE A 99 -7.44 6.13 3.97
CA ILE A 99 -8.57 6.13 3.05
C ILE A 99 -9.78 6.63 3.83
N ASP A 100 -10.30 7.78 3.41
CA ASP A 100 -11.50 8.37 4.00
C ASP A 100 -12.67 7.38 3.98
N LYS A 101 -13.55 7.51 4.97
CA LYS A 101 -14.81 6.76 5.00
C LYS A 101 -15.56 6.91 3.68
N GLN A 102 -16.02 5.78 3.15
CA GLN A 102 -16.83 5.72 1.95
C GLN A 102 -18.29 5.47 2.31
N ASN A 103 -19.21 6.24 1.72
CA ASN A 103 -20.64 6.04 1.88
C ASN A 103 -21.20 5.30 0.64
N GLY A 104 -22.20 4.44 0.84
CA GLY A 104 -22.87 3.69 -0.23
C GLY A 104 -22.81 2.18 -0.02
N ASP A 105 -22.85 1.41 -1.11
CA ASP A 105 -22.67 -0.06 -1.09
C ASP A 105 -21.36 -0.47 -0.40
N LYS A 106 -21.19 -1.76 -0.06
CA LYS A 106 -19.98 -2.27 0.63
C LYS A 106 -18.70 -1.84 -0.11
N LYS A 107 -17.97 -0.89 0.47
CA LYS A 107 -16.67 -0.41 -0.01
C LYS A 107 -15.58 -1.06 0.80
N TYR A 108 -14.50 -1.47 0.14
CA TYR A 108 -13.41 -2.17 0.81
C TYR A 108 -12.08 -1.94 0.13
N ILE A 109 -11.04 -2.23 0.90
CA ILE A 109 -9.71 -2.52 0.39
C ILE A 109 -9.23 -3.86 0.97
N ASN A 110 -8.68 -4.68 0.10
CA ASN A 110 -7.99 -5.91 0.42
C ASN A 110 -6.51 -5.71 0.09
N ILE A 111 -5.63 -5.94 1.05
CA ILE A 111 -4.17 -5.89 0.84
C ILE A 111 -3.65 -7.30 1.08
N ASN A 112 -3.14 -7.96 0.03
CA ASN A 112 -2.57 -9.29 0.18
C ASN A 112 -1.06 -9.27 0.39
N TYR A 113 -0.39 -8.28 -0.18
CA TYR A 113 1.06 -8.18 -0.09
C TYR A 113 1.44 -6.72 0.01
N LEU A 114 2.33 -6.41 0.94
CA LEU A 114 2.96 -5.11 1.09
C LEU A 114 4.42 -5.34 1.42
N ALA A 115 5.31 -4.81 0.60
CA ALA A 115 6.74 -4.90 0.82
C ALA A 115 7.44 -3.61 0.39
N VAL A 116 8.59 -3.38 1.01
CA VAL A 116 9.52 -2.33 0.62
C VAL A 116 10.85 -2.99 0.30
N ARG A 117 11.42 -2.64 -0.85
CA ARG A 117 12.71 -3.13 -1.31
C ARG A 117 13.70 -1.95 -1.36
N PRO A 118 14.74 -1.95 -0.53
CA PRO A 118 15.87 -1.04 -0.67
C PRO A 118 16.61 -1.28 -1.98
N ASN A 119 17.01 -0.21 -2.69
CA ASN A 119 17.85 -0.28 -3.88
C ASN A 119 19.13 0.56 -3.75
#